data_AF-A0A0S8EUH7-F1
#
_entry.id   AF-A0A0S8EUH7-F1
#
_cell.length_a   1.000
_cell.length_b   1.000
_cell.length_c   1.000
_cell.angle_alpha   90.00
_cell.angle_beta   90.00
_cell.angle_gamma   90.00
#
_symmetry.space_group_name_H-M   'P 1'
#
loop_
_entity.id
_entity.type
_entity.pdbx_description
1 polymer ?
#
loop_
_entity_poly.entity_id
_entity_poly.type
_entity_poly.pdbx_seq_one_letter_code
_entity_poly.pdbx_strand_id
1 'polypeptide(L)'
;MGLRSWLTVFVAIVSLGWSLSSAGERLVVYAVNYPLQYFAQRIAGEFAEVVMPVPPDMDPAFWQPDAAIIGDFQRADLILLNGAGYAKWVSRVSL
;
A
#
# COMPACT_ATOMS: atom_id res chain seq x y z
N MET A 1 2.95 53.25 19.92
CA MET A 1 3.14 52.28 18.81
C MET A 1 4.63 52.06 18.65
N GLY A 2 5.18 50.84 18.67
CA GLY A 2 6.60 50.70 18.29
C GLY A 2 7.34 49.40 18.59
N LEU A 3 7.10 48.70 19.71
CA LEU A 3 7.95 47.55 20.07
C LEU A 3 7.24 46.19 20.11
N ARG A 4 5.90 46.18 20.06
CA ARG A 4 5.09 44.95 20.12
C ARG A 4 4.84 44.31 18.75
N SER A 5 5.21 44.98 17.66
CA SER A 5 4.96 44.52 16.27
C SER A 5 6.06 43.63 15.70
N TRP A 6 7.28 43.68 16.26
CA TRP A 6 8.41 42.91 15.73
C TRP A 6 8.44 41.47 16.27
N LEU A 7 7.85 41.22 17.45
CA LEU A 7 7.73 39.87 18.01
C LEU A 7 6.76 38.99 17.20
N THR A 8 5.74 39.59 16.58
CA THR A 8 4.71 38.87 15.81
C THR A 8 5.21 38.41 14.44
N VAL A 9 6.22 39.08 13.87
CA VAL A 9 6.79 38.74 12.57
C VAL A 9 7.84 37.62 12.69
N PHE A 10 8.55 37.52 13.82
CA PHE A 10 9.57 36.48 14.02
C PHE A 10 8.98 35.08 14.25
N VAL A 11 7.79 34.98 14.87
CA VAL A 11 7.11 33.70 15.11
C VAL A 11 6.51 33.11 13.82
N ALA A 12 6.12 33.95 12.87
CA ALA A 12 5.46 33.50 11.63
C ALA A 12 6.42 32.84 10.61
N ILE A 13 7.74 33.07 10.71
CA ILE A 13 8.73 32.51 9.78
C ILE A 13 9.18 31.10 10.21
N VAL A 14 9.13 30.78 11.49
CA VAL A 14 9.55 29.46 12.02
C VAL A 14 8.55 28.35 11.68
N SER A 15 7.27 28.68 11.47
CA SER A 15 6.23 27.71 11.09
C SER A 15 6.21 27.35 9.60
N LEU A 16 6.93 28.07 8.73
CA LEU A 16 7.02 27.76 7.29
C LEU A 16 8.13 26.77 6.93
N GLY A 17 9.00 26.44 7.89
CA GLY A 17 10.18 25.57 7.70
C GLY A 17 9.94 24.09 7.98
N TRP A 18 8.72 23.69 8.35
CA TRP A 18 8.36 22.27 8.37
C TRP A 18 8.10 21.87 6.93
N SER A 19 9.15 21.39 6.26
CA SER A 19 9.01 20.65 5.02
C SER A 19 7.83 19.69 5.19
N LEU A 20 6.83 19.76 4.31
CA LEU A 20 6.00 18.59 4.06
C LEU A 20 6.99 17.53 3.62
N SER A 21 7.38 16.64 4.54
CA SER A 21 7.98 15.37 4.15
C SER A 21 7.01 14.79 3.13
N SER A 22 7.41 14.67 1.86
CA SER A 22 6.67 13.81 0.96
C SER A 22 6.80 12.43 1.60
N ALA A 23 5.73 11.93 2.20
CA ALA A 23 5.64 10.51 2.48
C ALA A 23 5.98 9.85 1.14
N GLY A 24 7.11 9.13 1.09
CA GLY A 24 7.51 8.41 -0.12
C GLY A 24 6.33 7.57 -0.59
N GLU A 25 6.22 7.39 -1.92
CA GLU A 25 5.13 6.58 -2.49
C GLU A 25 5.11 5.22 -1.78
N ARG A 26 3.94 4.85 -1.23
CA ARG A 26 3.81 3.62 -0.44
C ARG A 26 4.01 2.43 -1.37
N LEU A 27 4.75 1.43 -0.91
CA LEU A 27 4.86 0.17 -1.64
C LEU A 27 3.47 -0.44 -1.82
N VAL A 28 3.15 -0.95 -3.00
CA VAL A 28 1.91 -1.66 -3.27
C VAL A 28 2.18 -3.16 -3.23
N VAL A 29 1.59 -3.84 -2.25
CA VAL A 29 1.76 -5.27 -2.01
C VAL A 29 0.46 -5.99 -2.30
N TYR A 30 0.48 -6.95 -3.22
CA TYR A 30 -0.68 -7.80 -3.52
C TYR A 30 -0.59 -9.15 -2.82
N ALA A 31 -1.64 -9.56 -2.11
CA ALA A 31 -1.70 -10.82 -1.40
C ALA A 31 -2.83 -11.72 -1.95
N VAL A 32 -2.54 -13.02 -2.10
CA VAL A 32 -3.50 -13.98 -2.68
C VAL A 32 -4.52 -14.54 -1.70
N ASN A 33 -4.38 -14.27 -0.39
CA ASN A 33 -5.33 -14.69 0.62
C ASN A 33 -5.28 -13.79 1.86
N TYR A 34 -6.30 -13.93 2.71
CA TYR A 34 -6.48 -13.10 3.89
C TYR A 34 -5.35 -13.26 4.92
N PRO A 35 -4.86 -14.47 5.27
CA PRO A 35 -3.72 -14.59 6.19
C PRO A 35 -2.49 -13.78 5.75
N LEU A 36 -2.11 -13.85 4.48
CA LEU A 36 -0.98 -13.09 3.96
C LEU A 36 -1.24 -11.58 4.00
N GLN A 37 -2.44 -11.15 3.60
CA GLN A 37 -2.84 -9.74 3.70
C GLN A 37 -2.74 -9.24 5.14
N TYR A 38 -3.33 -9.98 6.09
CA TYR A 38 -3.36 -9.64 7.51
C TYR A 38 -1.97 -9.46 8.11
N PHE A 39 -1.05 -10.39 7.82
CA PHE A 39 0.33 -10.31 8.32
C PHE A 39 1.09 -9.18 7.65
N ALA A 40 0.99 -9.04 6.33
CA ALA A 40 1.66 -7.99 5.59
C ALA A 40 1.24 -6.59 6.06
N GLN A 41 -0.06 -6.35 6.28
CA GLN A 41 -0.56 -5.08 6.79
C GLN A 41 0.03 -4.74 8.17
N ARG A 42 0.16 -5.73 9.05
CA ARG A 42 0.72 -5.53 10.40
C ARG A 42 2.23 -5.29 10.38
N ILE A 43 2.95 -5.95 9.49
CA ILE A 43 4.40 -5.80 9.36
C ILE A 43 4.73 -4.47 8.70
N ALA A 44 4.04 -4.14 7.60
CA ALA A 44 4.36 -2.97 6.80
C ALA A 44 3.81 -1.66 7.38
N GLY A 45 2.72 -1.71 8.18
CA GLY A 45 2.15 -0.51 8.79
C GLY A 45 1.83 0.56 7.74
N GLU A 46 2.39 1.76 7.91
CA GLU A 46 2.19 2.89 6.99
C GLU A 46 3.09 2.89 5.76
N PHE A 47 4.05 1.95 5.67
CA PHE A 47 5.06 1.90 4.60
C PHE A 47 4.56 1.20 3.33
N ALA A 48 3.47 0.44 3.42
CA ALA A 48 2.88 -0.23 2.26
C ALA A 48 1.35 -0.21 2.28
N GLU A 49 0.76 -0.15 1.08
CA GLU A 49 -0.63 -0.51 0.84
C GLU A 49 -0.70 -2.00 0.51
N VAL A 50 -1.54 -2.75 1.22
CA VAL A 50 -1.69 -4.20 1.01
C VAL A 50 -3.08 -4.53 0.49
N VAL A 51 -3.13 -5.01 -0.75
CA VAL A 51 -4.37 -5.29 -1.49
C VAL A 51 -4.60 -6.80 -1.58
N MET A 52 -5.85 -7.22 -1.36
CA MET A 52 -6.34 -8.56 -1.67
C MET A 52 -7.57 -8.39 -2.56
N PRO A 53 -7.46 -8.62 -3.88
CA PRO A 53 -8.55 -8.32 -4.82
C PRO A 53 -9.65 -9.39 -4.86
N VAL A 54 -9.53 -10.45 -4.04
CA VAL A 54 -10.50 -11.54 -3.99
C VAL A 54 -11.79 -11.03 -3.33
N PRO A 55 -12.97 -11.19 -3.97
CA PRO A 55 -14.24 -10.81 -3.38
C PRO A 55 -14.51 -11.56 -2.05
N PRO A 56 -15.19 -10.91 -1.09
CA PRO A 56 -15.39 -11.46 0.26
C PRO A 56 -16.23 -12.75 0.30
N ASP A 57 -17.01 -13.02 -0.75
CA ASP A 57 -17.89 -14.19 -0.89
C ASP A 57 -17.27 -15.34 -1.70
N MET A 58 -15.99 -15.23 -2.08
CA MET A 58 -15.29 -16.23 -2.89
C MET A 58 -14.13 -16.89 -2.13
N ASP A 59 -13.90 -18.18 -2.38
CA ASP A 59 -12.72 -18.88 -1.85
C ASP A 59 -11.46 -18.49 -2.66
N PRO A 60 -10.45 -17.85 -2.04
CA PRO A 60 -9.22 -17.43 -2.72
C PRO A 60 -8.43 -18.58 -3.38
N ALA A 61 -8.59 -19.82 -2.92
CA ALA A 61 -7.93 -20.98 -3.54
C ALA A 61 -8.53 -21.38 -4.89
N PHE A 62 -9.79 -21.00 -5.16
CA PHE A 62 -10.53 -21.34 -6.38
C PHE A 62 -10.92 -20.13 -7.23
N TRP A 63 -10.81 -18.93 -6.68
CA TRP A 63 -11.04 -17.68 -7.39
C TRP A 63 -10.07 -17.49 -8.56
N GLN A 64 -10.52 -16.77 -9.58
CA GLN A 64 -9.74 -16.43 -10.76
C GLN A 64 -9.85 -14.92 -11.04
N PRO A 65 -8.72 -14.20 -11.12
CA PRO A 65 -8.71 -12.81 -11.53
C PRO A 65 -9.05 -12.67 -13.02
N ASP A 66 -9.61 -11.52 -13.38
CA ASP A 66 -9.70 -11.10 -14.77
C ASP A 66 -8.37 -10.46 -15.24
N ALA A 67 -8.31 -10.09 -16.52
CA ALA A 67 -7.11 -9.49 -17.10
C ALA A 67 -6.72 -8.14 -16.47
N ALA A 68 -7.68 -7.36 -15.97
CA ALA A 68 -7.40 -6.09 -15.34
C ALA A 68 -6.69 -6.30 -14.00
N ILE A 69 -7.21 -7.23 -13.18
CA ILE A 69 -6.60 -7.60 -11.90
C ILE A 69 -5.24 -8.25 -12.10
N ILE A 70 -5.05 -9.07 -13.14
CA ILE A 70 -3.70 -9.57 -13.50
C ILE A 70 -2.75 -8.41 -13.78
N GLY A 71 -3.20 -7.40 -14.52
CA GLY A 71 -2.42 -6.19 -14.75
C GLY A 71 -2.08 -5.43 -13.46
N ASP A 72 -2.96 -5.43 -12.47
CA ASP A 72 -2.68 -4.85 -11.15
C ASP A 72 -1.63 -5.65 -10.38
N PHE A 73 -1.72 -6.98 -10.37
CA PHE A 73 -0.68 -7.85 -9.80
C PHE A 73 0.69 -7.56 -10.43
N GLN A 74 0.76 -7.45 -11.76
CA GLN A 74 2.02 -7.17 -12.49
C GLN A 74 2.63 -5.80 -12.20
N ARG A 75 1.82 -4.82 -11.76
CA ARG A 75 2.28 -3.49 -11.37
C ARG A 75 2.66 -3.38 -9.89
N ALA A 76 2.34 -4.38 -9.09
CA ALA A 76 2.65 -4.37 -7.67
C ALA A 76 4.17 -4.41 -7.44
N ASP A 77 4.65 -3.72 -6.41
CA ASP A 77 6.06 -3.77 -6.00
C ASP A 77 6.42 -5.14 -5.40
N LEU A 78 5.42 -5.84 -4.83
CA LEU A 78 5.57 -7.17 -4.26
C LEU A 78 4.28 -7.98 -4.37
N ILE A 79 4.40 -9.25 -4.77
CA ILE A 79 3.30 -10.22 -4.75
C ILE A 79 3.59 -11.28 -3.69
N LEU A 80 2.67 -11.44 -2.74
CA LEU A 80 2.72 -12.47 -1.70
C LEU A 80 1.90 -13.69 -2.10
N LEU A 81 2.61 -14.77 -2.41
CA LEU A 81 2.05 -16.09 -2.71
C LEU A 81 2.15 -17.01 -1.49
N ASN A 82 1.13 -17.84 -1.28
CA ASN A 82 1.17 -18.88 -0.24
C ASN A 82 2.15 -20.03 -0.60
N GLY A 83 2.41 -20.24 -1.89
CA GLY A 83 3.12 -21.41 -2.39
C GLY A 83 2.22 -22.65 -2.50
N ALA A 84 2.85 -23.82 -2.68
CA ALA A 84 2.19 -25.14 -2.80
C ALA A 84 1.03 -25.22 -3.83
N GLY A 85 1.04 -24.36 -4.85
CA GLY A 85 -0.03 -24.29 -5.84
C GLY A 85 -1.39 -23.81 -5.31
N TYR A 86 -1.42 -23.14 -4.15
CA TYR A 86 -2.66 -22.66 -3.51
C TYR A 86 -3.49 -21.77 -4.44
N ALA A 87 -2.90 -20.70 -4.98
CA ALA A 87 -3.53 -19.82 -5.95
C ALA A 87 -3.39 -20.43 -7.34
N LYS A 88 -4.33 -21.29 -7.73
CA LYS A 88 -4.24 -22.13 -8.95
C LYS A 88 -4.09 -21.32 -10.25
N TRP A 89 -4.60 -20.08 -10.28
CA TRP A 89 -4.54 -19.24 -11.47
C TRP A 89 -3.12 -18.77 -11.81
N VAL A 90 -2.21 -18.73 -10.83
CA VAL A 90 -0.85 -18.19 -10.99
C VAL A 90 -0.06 -18.96 -12.06
N SER A 91 -0.30 -20.26 -12.23
CA SER A 91 0.38 -21.08 -13.25
C SER A 91 -0.05 -20.78 -14.69
N ARG A 92 -1.07 -19.93 -14.90
CA ARG A 92 -1.67 -19.64 -16.21
C ARG A 92 -1.39 -18.22 -16.70
N VAL A 93 -0.57 -17.47 -15.97
CA VAL A 93 -0.25 -16.06 -16.28
C VAL A 93 1.24 -15.80 -16.05
N SER A 94 1.73 -14.67 -16.55
CA SER A 94 3.07 -14.16 -16.23
C SER A 94 2.93 -13.06 -15.17
N LEU A 95 3.70 -13.16 -14.10
CA LEU A 95 3.79 -12.20 -13.00
C LEU A 95 5.21 -11.67 -12.89
#